data_AF-A0A3D0G882-F1
#
_entry.id   AF-A0A3D0G882-F1
#
_cell.length_a   1.000
_cell.length_b   1.000
_cell.length_c   1.000
_cell.angle_alpha   90.00
_cell.angle_beta   90.00
_cell.angle_gamma   90.00
#
_symmetry.space_group_name_H-M   'P 1'
#
loop_
_entity.id
_entity.type
_entity.pdbx_description
1 polymer ?
#
loop_
_entity_poly.entity_id
_entity_poly.type
_entity_poly.pdbx_seq_one_letter_code
_entity_poly.pdbx_strand_id
1 'polypeptide(L)'
;LMDHLGIDKAAFIGTSRGGMNAMFIAATRPDRVIGVCLNDVGPEIARDGLAAIDSYIGRNPAGASLEDVARTRAEIAVGFANVPLSRWVEEVERNYDVTPDGIRINYDPALRESYLAAMAAGDADLWPLFDALAGKPLAVIHGQGSDLLTDAGVAAMKAKRPDLMVAEVPGRGHIPFLDEPESLATVQDWIAACR
;
A
#
# COMPACT_ATOMS: atom_id res chain seq x y z
N LEU A 1 13.39 15.97 -1.43
CA LEU A 1 13.27 15.34 -2.77
C LEU A 1 12.60 16.28 -3.77
N MET A 2 11.35 16.69 -3.57
CA MET A 2 10.64 17.57 -4.51
C MET A 2 11.41 18.85 -4.84
N ASP A 3 11.93 19.56 -3.83
CA ASP A 3 12.73 20.77 -4.05
C ASP A 3 14.02 20.49 -4.84
N HIS A 4 14.68 19.37 -4.54
CA HIS A 4 15.88 18.94 -5.26
C HIS A 4 15.60 18.62 -6.73
N LEU A 5 14.42 18.07 -7.03
CA LEU A 5 13.98 17.75 -8.39
C LEU A 5 13.25 18.91 -9.09
N GLY A 6 13.06 20.07 -8.42
CA GLY A 6 12.32 21.20 -8.97
C GLY A 6 10.82 20.96 -9.14
N ILE A 7 10.23 20.04 -8.39
CA ILE A 7 8.80 19.72 -8.47
C ILE A 7 8.03 20.63 -7.51
N ASP A 8 7.32 21.63 -8.04
CA ASP A 8 6.52 22.56 -7.24
C ASP A 8 5.33 21.87 -6.59
N LYS A 9 4.53 21.10 -7.33
CA LYS A 9 3.42 20.32 -6.76
C LYS A 9 3.33 18.96 -7.42
N ALA A 10 2.81 17.97 -6.69
CA ALA A 10 2.65 16.61 -7.19
C ALA A 10 1.36 15.96 -6.71
N ALA A 11 0.84 15.06 -7.53
CA ALA A 11 -0.15 14.07 -7.12
C ALA A 11 0.62 12.87 -6.56
N PHE A 12 0.11 12.25 -5.50
CA PHE A 12 0.78 11.13 -4.84
C PHE A 12 -0.08 9.88 -4.92
N ILE A 13 0.42 8.83 -5.57
CA ILE A 13 -0.10 7.48 -5.39
C ILE A 13 0.80 6.74 -4.40
N GLY A 14 0.21 6.21 -3.33
CA GLY A 14 0.95 5.64 -2.22
C GLY A 14 0.38 4.30 -1.79
N THR A 15 1.18 3.25 -1.93
CA THR A 15 0.87 1.90 -1.46
C THR A 15 1.26 1.72 -0.01
N SER A 16 0.34 1.23 0.83
CA SER A 16 0.62 0.91 2.24
C SER A 16 1.28 2.09 2.97
N ARG A 17 2.49 1.94 3.53
CA ARG A 17 3.25 3.04 4.15
C ARG A 17 3.47 4.26 3.23
N GLY A 18 3.52 4.07 1.92
CA GLY A 18 3.56 5.17 0.96
C GLY A 18 2.32 6.05 0.98
N GLY A 19 1.12 5.48 1.22
CA GLY A 19 -0.12 6.23 1.36
C GLY A 19 -0.17 6.99 2.69
N MET A 20 0.32 6.39 3.79
CA MET A 20 0.50 7.13 5.06
C MET A 20 1.42 8.33 4.90
N ASN A 21 2.53 8.15 4.18
CA ASN A 21 3.45 9.25 3.86
C ASN A 21 2.76 10.33 3.02
N ALA A 22 1.91 9.96 2.05
CA ALA A 22 1.15 10.91 1.25
C ALA A 22 0.16 11.73 2.11
N MET A 23 -0.55 11.09 3.04
CA MET A 23 -1.41 11.79 4.00
C MET A 23 -0.61 12.75 4.90
N PHE A 24 0.57 12.32 5.38
CA PHE A 24 1.45 13.17 6.18
C PHE A 24 1.98 14.39 5.39
N ILE A 25 2.35 14.20 4.13
CA ILE A 25 2.76 15.30 3.25
C ILE A 25 1.59 16.27 3.05
N ALA A 26 0.37 15.78 2.85
CA ALA A 26 -0.81 16.63 2.72
C ALA A 26 -1.10 17.44 4.00
N ALA A 27 -0.90 16.84 5.17
CA ALA A 27 -1.08 17.53 6.46
C ALA A 27 -0.03 18.61 6.73
N THR A 28 1.23 18.38 6.30
CA THR A 28 2.35 19.26 6.63
C THR A 28 2.70 20.27 5.54
N ARG A 29 2.42 19.93 4.27
CA ARG A 29 2.71 20.74 3.08
C ARG A 29 1.54 20.69 2.09
N PRO A 30 0.32 21.09 2.50
CA PRO A 30 -0.89 20.99 1.67
C PRO A 30 -0.79 21.77 0.36
N ASP A 31 0.03 22.83 0.33
CA ASP A 31 0.33 23.65 -0.86
C ASP A 31 1.05 22.86 -1.97
N ARG A 32 1.72 21.77 -1.61
CA ARG A 32 2.55 20.93 -2.51
C ARG A 32 1.81 19.71 -3.07
N VAL A 33 0.59 19.44 -2.59
CA VAL A 33 -0.19 18.24 -2.95
C VAL A 33 -1.38 18.63 -3.81
N ILE A 34 -1.48 18.09 -5.03
CA ILE A 34 -2.63 18.30 -5.92
C ILE A 34 -3.67 17.18 -5.88
N GLY A 35 -3.33 16.03 -5.29
CA GLY A 35 -4.25 14.91 -5.09
C GLY A 35 -3.55 13.71 -4.47
N VAL A 36 -4.31 12.78 -3.90
CA VAL A 36 -3.77 11.53 -3.32
C VAL A 36 -4.58 10.31 -3.76
N CYS A 37 -3.90 9.24 -4.13
CA CYS A 37 -4.47 7.91 -4.33
C CYS A 37 -3.84 6.95 -3.31
N LEU A 38 -4.66 6.42 -2.42
CA LEU A 38 -4.26 5.46 -1.39
C LEU A 38 -4.44 4.04 -1.93
N ASN A 39 -3.36 3.29 -2.09
CA ASN A 39 -3.45 1.88 -2.45
C ASN A 39 -3.39 1.02 -1.17
N ASP A 40 -4.57 0.55 -0.79
CA ASP A 40 -4.86 -0.40 0.27
C ASP A 40 -4.30 0.01 1.64
N VAL A 41 -4.61 1.26 1.98
CA VAL A 41 -4.29 1.88 3.26
C VAL A 41 -5.27 3.02 3.54
N GLY A 42 -5.57 3.25 4.81
CA GLY A 42 -6.47 4.30 5.26
C GLY A 42 -6.08 4.86 6.63
N PRO A 43 -6.94 5.70 7.24
CA PRO A 43 -6.74 6.22 8.58
C PRO A 43 -6.95 5.18 9.68
N GLU A 44 -7.54 4.03 9.34
CA GLU A 44 -7.70 2.88 10.21
C GLU A 44 -6.91 1.71 9.65
N ILE A 45 -6.10 1.08 10.51
CA ILE A 45 -5.23 -0.03 10.15
C ILE A 45 -5.58 -1.21 11.04
N ALA A 46 -6.04 -2.31 10.45
CA ALA A 46 -6.37 -3.51 11.18
C ALA A 46 -5.11 -4.21 11.71
N ARG A 47 -5.21 -4.70 12.95
CA ARG A 47 -4.10 -5.38 13.63
C ARG A 47 -3.73 -6.72 12.99
N ASP A 48 -4.67 -7.38 12.32
CA ASP A 48 -4.43 -8.67 11.69
C ASP A 48 -3.46 -8.54 10.50
N GLY A 49 -3.65 -7.56 9.62
CA GLY A 49 -2.71 -7.28 8.53
C GLY A 49 -1.33 -6.84 9.02
N LEU A 50 -1.26 -6.13 10.15
CA LEU A 50 0.01 -5.83 10.81
C LEU A 50 0.68 -7.11 11.35
N ALA A 51 -0.07 -8.02 11.97
CA ALA A 51 0.49 -9.30 12.41
C ALA A 51 1.04 -10.12 11.23
N ALA A 52 0.37 -10.08 10.06
CA ALA A 52 0.86 -10.73 8.85
C ALA A 52 2.23 -10.16 8.39
N ILE A 53 2.42 -8.84 8.45
CA ILE A 53 3.70 -8.17 8.11
C ILE A 53 4.85 -8.65 9.00
N ASP A 54 4.60 -8.88 10.29
CA ASP A 54 5.64 -9.34 11.23
C ASP A 54 6.28 -10.67 10.81
N SER A 55 5.52 -11.52 10.12
CA SER A 55 5.97 -12.84 9.69
C SER A 55 7.11 -12.79 8.67
N TYR A 56 7.23 -11.72 7.88
CA TYR A 56 8.19 -11.63 6.77
C TYR A 56 9.12 -10.41 6.82
N ILE A 57 8.75 -9.31 7.50
CA ILE A 57 9.57 -8.09 7.47
C ILE A 57 10.97 -8.32 8.06
N GLY A 58 11.99 -7.88 7.31
CA GLY A 58 13.40 -8.02 7.67
C GLY A 58 13.95 -9.45 7.59
N ARG A 59 13.22 -10.39 6.96
CA ARG A 59 13.63 -11.79 6.82
C ARG A 59 13.85 -12.13 5.36
N ASN A 60 14.95 -12.82 5.04
CA ASN A 60 15.15 -13.39 3.72
C ASN A 60 14.17 -14.55 3.50
N PRO A 61 13.60 -14.70 2.30
CA PRO A 61 12.70 -15.79 2.01
C PRO A 61 13.47 -17.12 1.91
N ALA A 62 12.80 -18.21 2.24
CA ALA A 62 13.29 -19.55 1.91
C ALA A 62 12.92 -19.87 0.46
N GLY A 63 13.84 -20.42 -0.32
CA GLY A 63 13.59 -20.85 -1.69
C GLY A 63 14.89 -21.04 -2.48
N ALA A 64 14.89 -21.98 -3.42
CA ALA A 64 16.04 -22.21 -4.30
C ALA A 64 15.98 -21.33 -5.57
N SER A 65 14.81 -20.80 -5.90
CA SER A 65 14.54 -19.93 -7.04
C SER A 65 13.47 -18.88 -6.73
N LEU A 66 13.41 -17.80 -7.53
CA LEU A 66 12.34 -16.79 -7.41
C LEU A 66 10.96 -17.43 -7.64
N GLU A 67 10.88 -18.46 -8.48
CA GLU A 67 9.64 -19.20 -8.69
C GLU A 67 9.19 -19.95 -7.44
N ASP A 68 10.12 -20.57 -6.70
CA ASP A 68 9.79 -21.22 -5.42
C ASP A 68 9.25 -20.20 -4.40
N VAL A 69 9.92 -19.05 -4.30
CA VAL A 69 9.47 -17.94 -3.42
C VAL A 69 8.09 -17.43 -3.85
N ALA A 70 7.84 -17.33 -5.16
CA ALA A 70 6.54 -16.92 -5.69
C ALA A 70 5.44 -17.92 -5.37
N ARG A 71 5.70 -19.23 -5.47
CA ARG A 71 4.75 -20.28 -5.08
C ARG A 71 4.41 -20.20 -3.59
N THR A 72 5.43 -20.13 -2.73
CA THR A 72 5.21 -19.98 -1.28
C THR A 72 4.43 -18.70 -0.97
N ARG A 73 4.77 -17.58 -1.62
CA ARG A 73 4.03 -16.32 -1.44
C ARG A 73 2.56 -16.46 -1.87
N ALA A 74 2.29 -17.12 -3.00
CA ALA A 74 0.94 -17.37 -3.49
C ALA A 74 0.11 -18.24 -2.54
N GLU A 75 0.75 -19.19 -1.84
CA GLU A 75 0.09 -20.08 -0.88
C GLU A 75 -0.26 -19.39 0.44
N ILE A 76 0.58 -18.47 0.92
CA ILE A 76 0.41 -17.83 2.23
C ILE A 76 -0.26 -16.45 2.16
N ALA A 77 -0.34 -15.84 0.97
CA ALA A 77 -0.91 -14.51 0.83
C ALA A 77 -2.42 -14.53 1.14
N VAL A 78 -2.82 -13.75 2.15
CA VAL A 78 -4.20 -13.63 2.61
C VAL A 78 -5.02 -12.81 1.63
N GLY A 79 -6.23 -13.26 1.32
CA GLY A 79 -7.19 -12.49 0.53
C GLY A 79 -6.97 -12.49 -0.99
N PHE A 80 -5.95 -13.21 -1.48
CA PHE A 80 -5.69 -13.32 -2.91
C PHE A 80 -6.41 -14.53 -3.50
N ALA A 81 -7.05 -14.34 -4.66
CA ALA A 81 -7.69 -15.41 -5.41
C ALA A 81 -7.46 -15.22 -6.90
N ASN A 82 -7.37 -16.33 -7.64
CA ASN A 82 -7.24 -16.36 -9.10
C ASN A 82 -6.04 -15.55 -9.65
N VAL A 83 -4.95 -15.47 -8.87
CA VAL A 83 -3.71 -14.79 -9.28
C VAL A 83 -2.80 -15.80 -9.98
N PRO A 84 -2.41 -15.59 -11.25
CA PRO A 84 -1.50 -16.51 -11.92
C PRO A 84 -0.12 -16.46 -11.27
N LEU A 85 0.56 -17.61 -11.21
CA LEU A 85 1.91 -17.71 -10.63
C LEU A 85 2.90 -16.74 -11.31
N SER A 86 2.77 -16.51 -12.61
CA SER A 86 3.61 -15.54 -13.34
C SER A 86 3.55 -14.15 -12.73
N ARG A 87 2.39 -13.72 -12.22
CA ARG A 87 2.25 -12.40 -11.60
C ARG A 87 2.92 -12.34 -10.23
N TRP A 88 2.88 -13.43 -9.47
CA TRP A 88 3.64 -13.55 -8.23
C TRP A 88 5.15 -13.53 -8.48
N VAL A 89 5.62 -14.14 -9.56
CA VAL A 89 7.03 -14.07 -9.98
C VAL A 89 7.43 -12.61 -10.23
N GLU A 90 6.64 -11.83 -10.97
CA GLU A 90 6.91 -10.40 -11.18
C GLU A 90 7.00 -9.61 -9.86
N GLU A 91 6.16 -9.93 -8.86
CA GLU A 91 6.27 -9.31 -7.53
C GLU A 91 7.55 -9.71 -6.81
N VAL A 92 7.93 -10.99 -6.87
CA VAL A 92 9.12 -11.50 -6.20
C VAL A 92 10.39 -10.92 -6.84
N GLU A 93 10.43 -10.80 -8.18
CA GLU A 93 11.53 -10.17 -8.91
C GLU A 93 11.78 -8.71 -8.51
N ARG A 94 10.74 -7.97 -8.11
CA ARG A 94 10.85 -6.57 -7.67
C ARG A 94 11.24 -6.42 -6.20
N ASN A 95 11.05 -7.46 -5.40
CA ASN A 95 11.18 -7.41 -3.94
C ASN A 95 12.42 -8.13 -3.41
N TYR A 96 13.07 -8.94 -4.24
CA TYR A 96 14.20 -9.76 -3.82
C TYR A 96 15.34 -9.77 -4.86
N ASP A 97 16.56 -9.84 -4.35
CA ASP A 97 17.77 -10.02 -5.15
C ASP A 97 18.23 -11.47 -5.10
N VAL A 98 18.68 -12.00 -6.25
CA VAL A 98 19.36 -13.30 -6.33
C VAL A 98 20.85 -13.08 -6.05
N THR A 99 21.36 -13.70 -4.99
CA THR A 99 22.77 -13.60 -4.60
C THR A 99 23.42 -14.98 -4.57
N PRO A 100 24.77 -15.09 -4.54
CA PRO A 100 25.46 -16.38 -4.42
C PRO A 100 25.07 -17.21 -3.19
N ASP A 101 24.62 -16.55 -2.11
CA ASP A 101 24.19 -17.22 -0.87
C ASP A 101 22.66 -17.45 -0.81
N GLY A 102 21.94 -17.23 -1.91
CA GLY A 102 20.51 -17.39 -2.02
C GLY A 102 19.75 -16.08 -2.26
N ILE A 103 18.42 -16.15 -2.11
CA ILE A 103 17.51 -15.04 -2.37
C ILE A 103 17.45 -14.14 -1.14
N ARG A 104 17.62 -12.83 -1.33
CA ARG A 104 17.69 -11.84 -0.25
C ARG A 104 16.71 -10.70 -0.45
N ILE A 105 16.23 -10.12 0.64
CA ILE A 105 15.48 -8.86 0.58
C ILE A 105 16.37 -7.74 0.02
N ASN A 106 15.79 -6.85 -0.78
CA ASN A 106 16.49 -5.71 -1.40
C ASN A 106 16.44 -4.43 -0.54
N TYR A 107 16.23 -4.57 0.77
CA TYR A 107 16.21 -3.50 1.74
C TYR A 107 16.92 -3.91 3.03
N ASP A 108 17.27 -2.92 3.86
CA ASP A 108 17.96 -3.15 5.13
C ASP A 108 17.09 -3.99 6.11
N PRO A 109 17.53 -5.19 6.54
CA PRO A 109 16.81 -5.99 7.53
C PRO A 109 16.50 -5.25 8.85
N ALA A 110 17.31 -4.25 9.23
CA ALA A 110 17.10 -3.44 10.43
C ALA A 110 15.80 -2.61 10.39
N LEU A 111 15.17 -2.46 9.21
CA LEU A 111 13.83 -1.88 9.11
C LEU A 111 12.81 -2.57 10.03
N ARG A 112 13.01 -3.87 10.32
CA ARG A 112 12.19 -4.63 11.27
C ARG A 112 12.18 -4.02 12.67
N GLU A 113 13.27 -3.44 13.13
CA GLU A 113 13.35 -2.83 14.47
C GLU A 113 12.40 -1.64 14.59
N SER A 114 12.37 -0.79 13.57
CA SER A 114 11.44 0.35 13.49
C SER A 114 9.99 -0.11 13.42
N TYR A 115 9.72 -1.22 12.71
CA TYR A 115 8.41 -1.82 12.65
C TYR A 115 7.92 -2.33 14.02
N LEU A 116 8.76 -3.08 14.73
CA LEU A 116 8.43 -3.59 16.06
C LEU A 116 8.24 -2.46 17.08
N ALA A 117 9.06 -1.41 17.00
CA ALA A 117 8.89 -0.22 17.85
C ALA A 117 7.55 0.48 17.60
N ALA A 118 7.13 0.62 16.33
CA ALA A 118 5.83 1.17 15.98
C ALA A 118 4.67 0.31 16.51
N MET A 119 4.76 -1.02 16.41
CA MET A 119 3.77 -1.95 16.96
C MET A 119 3.65 -1.86 18.49
N ALA A 120 4.76 -1.62 19.19
CA ALA A 120 4.78 -1.45 20.64
C ALA A 120 4.23 -0.09 21.10
N ALA A 121 4.34 0.95 20.26
CA ALA A 121 3.87 2.31 20.58
C ALA A 121 2.34 2.45 20.59
N GLY A 122 1.61 1.47 20.06
CA GLY A 122 0.15 1.49 19.97
C GLY A 122 -0.36 2.16 18.69
N ASP A 123 -1.68 2.19 18.53
CA ASP A 123 -2.32 2.70 17.32
C ASP A 123 -2.36 4.22 17.36
N ALA A 124 -1.80 4.87 16.34
CA ALA A 124 -1.92 6.31 16.16
C ALA A 124 -3.26 6.63 15.50
N ASP A 125 -3.91 7.71 15.93
CA ASP A 125 -5.07 8.25 15.21
C ASP A 125 -4.60 8.95 13.92
N LEU A 126 -4.86 8.32 12.78
CA LEU A 126 -4.49 8.83 11.46
C LEU A 126 -5.63 9.60 10.78
N TRP A 127 -6.83 9.67 11.38
CA TRP A 127 -7.94 10.45 10.85
C TRP A 127 -7.61 11.92 10.62
N PRO A 128 -6.85 12.63 11.50
CA PRO A 128 -6.42 13.99 11.22
C PRO A 128 -5.58 14.13 9.94
N LEU A 129 -4.79 13.10 9.58
CA LEU A 129 -4.01 13.11 8.34
C LEU A 129 -4.91 12.90 7.11
N PHE A 130 -5.90 12.02 7.23
CA PHE A 130 -6.91 11.83 6.19
C PHE A 130 -7.74 13.12 5.97
N ASP A 131 -8.08 13.82 7.05
CA ASP A 131 -8.84 15.07 7.01
C ASP A 131 -8.11 16.20 6.31
N ALA A 132 -6.78 16.22 6.39
CA ALA A 132 -5.96 17.18 5.68
C ALA A 132 -6.06 17.07 4.15
N LEU A 133 -6.63 15.97 3.63
CA LEU A 133 -6.90 15.78 2.20
C LEU A 133 -8.19 16.46 1.73
N ALA A 134 -8.94 17.12 2.63
CA ALA A 134 -10.16 17.83 2.28
C ALA A 134 -9.93 18.82 1.13
N GLY A 135 -10.87 18.82 0.17
CA GLY A 135 -10.81 19.69 -1.02
C GLY A 135 -9.80 19.26 -2.09
N LYS A 136 -9.12 18.10 -1.93
CA LYS A 136 -8.23 17.52 -2.93
C LYS A 136 -8.87 16.26 -3.56
N PRO A 137 -8.65 15.99 -4.86
CA PRO A 137 -8.95 14.71 -5.48
C PRO A 137 -8.36 13.55 -4.66
N LEU A 138 -9.22 12.62 -4.29
CA LEU A 138 -8.88 11.52 -3.40
C LEU A 138 -9.47 10.22 -3.94
N ALA A 139 -8.61 9.22 -4.06
CA ALA A 139 -8.99 7.85 -4.41
C ALA A 139 -8.45 6.85 -3.38
N VAL A 140 -9.17 5.74 -3.21
CA VAL A 140 -8.68 4.55 -2.51
C VAL A 140 -8.87 3.32 -3.40
N ILE A 141 -7.81 2.53 -3.54
CA ILE A 141 -7.84 1.21 -4.16
C ILE A 141 -7.85 0.21 -3.01
N HIS A 142 -8.91 -0.60 -2.92
CA HIS A 142 -9.17 -1.51 -1.80
C HIS A 142 -9.25 -2.94 -2.30
N GLY A 143 -8.39 -3.81 -1.79
CA GLY A 143 -8.50 -5.25 -2.04
C GLY A 143 -9.64 -5.83 -1.20
N GLN A 144 -10.63 -6.48 -1.82
CA GLN A 144 -11.76 -7.07 -1.09
C GLN A 144 -11.35 -8.15 -0.07
N GLY A 145 -10.16 -8.75 -0.24
CA GLY A 145 -9.58 -9.69 0.70
C GLY A 145 -8.57 -9.07 1.68
N SER A 146 -8.44 -7.74 1.73
CA SER A 146 -7.46 -7.05 2.57
C SER A 146 -7.70 -7.33 4.06
N ASP A 147 -6.62 -7.67 4.75
CA ASP A 147 -6.55 -7.82 6.20
C ASP A 147 -5.98 -6.57 6.89
N LEU A 148 -5.64 -5.53 6.13
CA LEU A 148 -5.04 -4.28 6.62
C LEU A 148 -6.05 -3.11 6.58
N LEU A 149 -6.57 -2.78 5.40
CA LEU A 149 -7.68 -1.87 5.22
C LEU A 149 -8.96 -2.69 5.10
N THR A 150 -9.93 -2.49 5.98
CA THR A 150 -11.17 -3.29 6.00
C THR A 150 -12.30 -2.58 5.24
N ASP A 151 -13.32 -3.34 4.83
CA ASP A 151 -14.55 -2.78 4.23
C ASP A 151 -15.19 -1.72 5.15
N ALA A 152 -15.15 -1.94 6.46
CA ALA A 152 -15.66 -0.99 7.45
C ALA A 152 -14.81 0.30 7.48
N GLY A 153 -13.48 0.19 7.37
CA GLY A 153 -12.58 1.34 7.27
C GLY A 153 -12.83 2.15 5.99
N VAL A 154 -13.00 1.48 4.85
CA VAL A 154 -13.37 2.14 3.58
C VAL A 154 -14.74 2.83 3.70
N ALA A 155 -15.73 2.17 4.31
CA ALA A 155 -17.05 2.75 4.54
C ALA A 155 -16.97 4.01 5.44
N ALA A 156 -16.15 3.97 6.50
CA ALA A 156 -15.90 5.14 7.36
C ALA A 156 -15.24 6.29 6.57
N MET A 157 -14.24 5.97 5.74
CA MET A 157 -13.56 6.97 4.89
C MET A 157 -14.56 7.62 3.93
N LYS A 158 -15.41 6.82 3.28
CA LYS A 158 -16.45 7.28 2.35
C LYS A 158 -17.55 8.08 3.03
N ALA A 159 -17.93 7.74 4.27
CA ALA A 159 -18.88 8.52 5.05
C ALA A 159 -18.35 9.93 5.34
N LYS A 160 -17.04 10.06 5.59
CA LYS A 160 -16.38 11.35 5.85
C LYS A 160 -16.06 12.13 4.56
N ARG A 161 -15.79 11.41 3.47
CA ARG A 161 -15.52 11.95 2.13
C ARG A 161 -16.46 11.32 1.11
N PRO A 162 -17.71 11.83 0.98
CA PRO A 162 -18.66 11.31 -0.02
C PRO A 162 -18.13 11.38 -1.46
N ASP A 163 -17.18 12.28 -1.73
CA ASP A 163 -16.46 12.46 -3.00
C ASP A 163 -15.27 11.51 -3.19
N LEU A 164 -14.93 10.66 -2.21
CA LEU A 164 -13.87 9.66 -2.31
C LEU A 164 -14.13 8.68 -3.47
N MET A 165 -13.22 8.60 -4.42
CA MET A 165 -13.25 7.57 -5.45
C MET A 165 -12.81 6.24 -4.82
N VAL A 166 -13.60 5.17 -4.97
CA VAL A 166 -13.31 3.86 -4.37
C VAL A 166 -13.26 2.82 -5.47
N ALA A 167 -12.13 2.11 -5.58
CA ALA A 167 -12.04 0.87 -6.33
C ALA A 167 -12.10 -0.29 -5.35
N GLU A 168 -13.06 -1.19 -5.51
CA GLU A 168 -13.05 -2.49 -4.84
C GLU A 168 -12.50 -3.53 -5.80
N VAL A 169 -11.41 -4.19 -5.41
CA VAL A 169 -10.66 -5.09 -6.30
C VAL A 169 -10.87 -6.54 -5.84
N PRO A 170 -11.66 -7.35 -6.56
CA PRO A 170 -11.94 -8.72 -6.19
C PRO A 170 -10.69 -9.61 -6.33
N GLY A 171 -10.56 -10.58 -5.43
CA GLY A 171 -9.43 -11.54 -5.46
C GLY A 171 -8.06 -10.93 -5.16
N ARG A 172 -8.04 -9.75 -4.53
CA ARG A 172 -6.83 -9.09 -4.01
C ARG A 172 -6.94 -8.88 -2.51
N GLY A 173 -5.88 -9.25 -1.79
CA GLY A 173 -5.68 -8.86 -0.39
C GLY A 173 -4.82 -7.61 -0.29
N HIS A 174 -4.17 -7.44 0.87
CA HIS A 174 -3.11 -6.44 1.01
C HIS A 174 -1.88 -6.94 0.22
N ILE A 175 -1.60 -6.47 -0.99
CA ILE A 175 -2.14 -5.28 -1.68
C ILE A 175 -2.61 -5.56 -3.11
N PRO A 176 -3.60 -4.80 -3.65
CA PRO A 176 -3.80 -4.65 -5.07
C PRO A 176 -2.51 -4.22 -5.77
N PHE A 177 -2.28 -4.79 -6.95
CA PHE A 177 -1.05 -4.64 -7.72
C PHE A 177 -1.08 -3.45 -8.67
N LEU A 178 -2.21 -2.74 -8.76
CA LEU A 178 -2.45 -1.60 -9.64
C LEU A 178 -2.43 -1.96 -11.14
N ASP A 179 -2.61 -3.24 -11.45
CA ASP A 179 -2.78 -3.77 -12.81
C ASP A 179 -4.21 -4.25 -13.09
N GLU A 180 -5.05 -4.27 -12.05
CA GLU A 180 -6.43 -4.72 -12.16
C GLU A 180 -7.27 -3.67 -12.88
N PRO A 181 -8.26 -4.07 -13.70
CA PRO A 181 -9.10 -3.12 -14.43
C PRO A 181 -9.76 -2.06 -13.54
N GLU A 182 -10.23 -2.45 -12.36
CA GLU A 182 -10.84 -1.58 -11.36
C GLU A 182 -9.85 -0.55 -10.81
N SER A 183 -8.62 -1.01 -10.51
CA SER A 183 -7.50 -0.16 -10.09
C SER A 183 -7.15 0.85 -11.16
N LEU A 184 -6.96 0.39 -12.40
CA LEU A 184 -6.55 1.21 -13.54
C LEU A 184 -7.60 2.27 -13.88
N ALA A 185 -8.89 1.91 -13.92
CA ALA A 185 -9.97 2.84 -14.19
C ALA A 185 -10.03 3.96 -13.13
N THR A 186 -9.98 3.59 -11.85
CA THR A 186 -10.05 4.55 -10.74
C THR A 186 -8.82 5.46 -10.69
N VAL A 187 -7.62 4.93 -10.95
CA VAL A 187 -6.39 5.74 -11.04
C VAL A 187 -6.48 6.72 -12.21
N GLN A 188 -7.03 6.33 -13.35
CA GLN A 188 -7.22 7.22 -14.49
C GLN A 188 -8.21 8.35 -14.19
N ASP A 189 -9.36 8.04 -13.57
CA ASP A 189 -10.35 9.04 -13.14
C ASP A 189 -9.76 10.01 -12.11
N TRP A 190 -8.99 9.48 -11.15
CA TRP A 190 -8.29 10.29 -10.16
C TRP A 190 -7.22 11.21 -10.79
N ILE A 191 -6.41 10.69 -11.74
CA ILE A 191 -5.44 11.49 -12.48
C ILE A 191 -6.16 12.62 -13.24
N ALA A 192 -7.31 12.33 -13.85
CA ALA A 192 -8.09 13.34 -14.57
C ALA A 192 -8.60 14.45 -13.63
N ALA A 193 -9.00 14.10 -12.41
CA ALA A 193 -9.42 15.07 -11.40
C ALA A 193 -8.27 15.91 -10.80
N CYS A 194 -7.01 15.44 -10.91
CA CYS A 194 -5.83 16.18 -10.43
C CYS A 194 -5.32 17.25 -11.42
N ARG A 195 -5.85 17.30 -12.64
CA ARG A 195 -5.46 18.24 -13.70
C ARG A 195 -6.28 19.51 -13.66
#